data_AF-A0A0A9ETX0-F1
#
_entry.id   AF-A0A0A9ETX0-F1
#
_cell.length_a   1.000
_cell.length_b   1.000
_cell.length_c   1.000
_cell.angle_alpha   90.00
_cell.angle_beta   90.00
_cell.angle_gamma   90.00
#
_symmetry.space_group_name_H-M   'P 1'
#
loop_
_entity.id
_entity.type
_entity.pdbx_description
1 polymer ?
#
loop_
_entity_poly.entity_id
_entity_poly.type
_entity_poly.pdbx_seq_one_letter_code
_entity_poly.pdbx_strand_id
1 'polypeptide(L)'
;MMLDSRAADLDREERPEVLSLLPSYEGKSVLELGAGIGRFTGELAKTAGHVLALDFVESAIKKNESINGHHKNTSFMCANVTSPNLMIEANSIDLIFSNWLLMYLSDQEVEQLVERMVKWLKVGGYIFFRNLASINLEM
;
A
#
# COMPACT_ATOMS: atom_id res chain seq x y z
N MET A 1 -5.75 -8.98 -0.35
CA MET A 1 -6.90 -9.88 -0.11
C MET A 1 -6.58 -10.71 1.11
N MET A 2 -7.49 -10.87 2.08
CA MET A 2 -7.27 -11.81 3.18
C MET A 2 -7.49 -13.24 2.67
N LEU A 3 -6.53 -14.13 2.91
CA LEU A 3 -6.60 -15.54 2.55
C LEU A 3 -7.20 -16.35 3.72
N ASP A 4 -8.39 -15.97 4.19
CA ASP A 4 -9.09 -16.58 5.34
C ASP A 4 -10.60 -16.71 5.04
N SER A 5 -11.24 -17.79 5.50
CA SER A 5 -12.68 -18.03 5.31
C SER A 5 -13.57 -17.03 6.04
N ARG A 6 -13.02 -16.32 7.04
CA ARG A 6 -13.65 -15.24 7.81
C ARG A 6 -13.16 -13.86 7.39
N ALA A 7 -12.60 -13.73 6.18
CA ALA A 7 -12.02 -12.50 5.66
C ALA A 7 -12.92 -11.26 5.84
N ALA A 8 -14.24 -11.41 5.69
CA ALA A 8 -15.19 -10.30 5.81
C ALA A 8 -15.38 -9.79 7.25
N ASP A 9 -15.26 -10.66 8.24
CA ASP A 9 -15.35 -10.26 9.65
C ASP A 9 -14.02 -9.66 10.12
N LEU A 10 -12.90 -10.32 9.81
CA LEU A 10 -11.56 -9.82 10.13
C LEU A 10 -11.28 -8.45 9.50
N ASP A 11 -11.68 -8.26 8.26
CA ASP A 11 -11.53 -6.98 7.58
C ASP A 11 -12.34 -5.85 8.21
N ARG A 12 -13.53 -6.16 8.77
CA ARG A 12 -14.39 -5.17 9.44
C ARG A 12 -13.73 -4.59 10.69
N GLU A 13 -12.92 -5.38 11.37
CA GLU A 13 -12.20 -4.99 12.58
C GLU A 13 -10.82 -4.42 12.26
N GLU A 14 -10.06 -5.10 11.39
CA GLU A 14 -8.67 -4.75 11.10
C GLU A 14 -8.56 -3.46 10.26
N ARG A 15 -9.48 -3.23 9.32
CA ARG A 15 -9.34 -2.09 8.40
C ARG A 15 -9.44 -0.75 9.15
N PRO A 16 -10.43 -0.51 10.03
CA PRO A 16 -10.46 0.70 10.85
C PRO A 16 -9.24 0.84 11.77
N GLU A 17 -8.78 -0.27 12.37
CA GLU A 17 -7.59 -0.26 13.23
C GLU A 17 -6.35 0.20 12.45
N VAL A 18 -6.05 -0.42 11.31
CA VAL A 18 -4.90 -0.06 10.47
C VAL A 18 -4.98 1.39 10.01
N LEU A 19 -6.15 1.86 9.57
CA LEU A 19 -6.34 3.25 9.14
C LEU A 19 -6.14 4.25 10.30
N SER A 20 -6.49 3.87 11.53
CA SER A 20 -6.32 4.72 12.72
C SER A 20 -4.86 4.92 13.14
N LEU A 21 -3.96 4.04 12.70
CA LEU A 21 -2.52 4.12 12.97
C LEU A 21 -1.77 5.02 11.99
N LEU A 22 -2.42 5.44 10.90
CA LEU A 22 -1.78 6.26 9.87
C LEU A 22 -1.56 7.70 10.37
N PRO A 23 -0.44 8.35 9.98
CA PRO A 23 -0.28 9.79 10.15
C PRO A 23 -1.33 10.52 9.33
N SER A 24 -1.61 11.80 9.61
CA SER A 24 -2.55 12.56 8.77
C SER A 24 -2.07 12.64 7.31
N TYR A 25 -2.95 12.25 6.39
CA TYR A 25 -2.77 12.29 4.94
C TYR A 25 -3.86 13.09 4.22
N GLU A 26 -4.58 13.94 4.94
CA GLU A 26 -5.62 14.80 4.36
C GLU A 26 -5.04 15.72 3.27
N GLY A 27 -5.60 15.63 2.06
CA GLY A 27 -5.14 16.40 0.91
C GLY A 27 -3.75 16.03 0.38
N LYS A 28 -3.13 14.94 0.87
CA LYS A 28 -1.76 14.53 0.52
C LYS A 28 -1.70 13.47 -0.59
N SER A 29 -0.51 13.27 -1.16
CA SER A 29 -0.20 12.20 -2.12
C SER A 29 0.12 10.89 -1.42
N VAL A 30 -0.64 9.84 -1.73
CA VAL A 30 -0.50 8.49 -1.15
C VAL A 30 -0.10 7.48 -2.23
N LEU A 31 0.95 6.70 -1.97
CA LEU A 31 1.32 5.53 -2.76
C LEU A 31 0.94 4.26 -2.01
N GLU A 32 -0.05 3.52 -2.49
CA GLU A 32 -0.46 2.22 -1.94
C GLU A 32 0.23 1.09 -2.72
N LEU A 33 1.15 0.39 -2.06
CA LEU A 33 1.90 -0.73 -2.63
C LEU A 33 1.28 -2.07 -2.22
N GLY A 34 0.98 -2.92 -3.19
CA GLY A 34 0.26 -4.17 -2.96
C GLY A 34 -1.23 -3.94 -2.69
N ALA A 35 -1.86 -3.02 -3.44
CA ALA A 35 -3.23 -2.58 -3.22
C ALA A 35 -4.27 -3.70 -3.40
N GLY A 36 -3.93 -4.76 -4.15
CA GLY A 36 -4.83 -5.83 -4.52
C GLY A 36 -6.11 -5.29 -5.16
N ILE A 37 -7.26 -5.78 -4.68
CA ILE A 37 -8.59 -5.37 -5.13
C ILE A 37 -9.10 -4.05 -4.51
N GLY A 38 -8.28 -3.36 -3.72
CA GLY A 38 -8.60 -2.02 -3.21
C GLY A 38 -9.36 -1.97 -1.89
N ARG A 39 -8.98 -2.82 -0.94
CA ARG A 39 -9.57 -2.85 0.41
C ARG A 39 -9.33 -1.53 1.17
N PHE A 40 -8.15 -0.94 0.99
CA PHE A 40 -7.79 0.36 1.57
C PHE A 40 -7.89 1.50 0.57
N THR A 41 -7.66 1.27 -0.73
CA THR A 41 -7.71 2.31 -1.77
C THR A 41 -8.91 3.25 -1.65
N GLY A 42 -10.13 2.70 -1.54
CA GLY A 42 -11.34 3.51 -1.41
C GLY A 42 -11.41 4.32 -0.11
N GLU A 43 -10.92 3.77 1.01
CA GLU A 43 -10.85 4.50 2.29
C GLU A 43 -9.79 5.60 2.25
N LEU A 44 -8.61 5.32 1.70
CA LEU A 44 -7.56 6.31 1.50
C LEU A 44 -8.04 7.45 0.60
N ALA A 45 -8.75 7.13 -0.49
CA ALA A 45 -9.26 8.11 -1.46
C ALA A 45 -10.31 9.07 -0.89
N LYS A 46 -10.97 8.75 0.23
CA LYS A 46 -11.90 9.67 0.89
C LYS A 46 -11.21 10.88 1.52
N THR A 47 -9.93 10.74 1.89
CA THR A 47 -9.19 11.74 2.68
C THR A 47 -7.97 12.27 1.92
N ALA A 48 -7.30 11.43 1.14
CA ALA A 48 -6.11 11.80 0.39
C ALA A 48 -6.42 12.79 -0.74
N GLY A 49 -5.43 13.64 -1.08
CA GLY A 49 -5.49 14.48 -2.26
C GLY A 49 -5.35 13.66 -3.55
N HIS A 50 -4.52 12.61 -3.52
CA HIS A 50 -4.40 11.61 -4.58
C HIS A 50 -3.93 10.26 -4.01
N VAL A 51 -4.43 9.16 -4.57
CA VAL A 51 -3.97 7.80 -4.28
C VAL A 51 -3.49 7.13 -5.57
N LEU A 52 -2.22 6.76 -5.62
CA LEU A 52 -1.69 5.83 -6.62
C LEU A 52 -1.72 4.41 -6.03
N ALA A 53 -2.67 3.59 -6.49
CA ALA A 53 -2.78 2.18 -6.13
C ALA A 53 -1.96 1.32 -7.10
N LEU A 54 -1.07 0.51 -6.56
CA LEU A 54 -0.16 -0.34 -7.33
C LEU A 54 -0.27 -1.79 -6.88
N ASP A 55 -0.42 -2.70 -7.84
CA ASP A 55 -0.32 -4.14 -7.62
C ASP A 55 0.28 -4.82 -8.85
N PHE A 56 0.98 -5.95 -8.67
CA PHE A 56 1.58 -6.70 -9.77
C PHE A 56 0.57 -7.66 -10.44
N VAL A 57 -0.54 -7.97 -9.78
CA VAL A 57 -1.60 -8.82 -10.31
C VAL A 57 -2.58 -7.98 -11.11
N GLU A 58 -2.50 -8.07 -12.44
CA GLU A 58 -3.32 -7.27 -13.36
C GLU A 58 -4.83 -7.40 -13.10
N SER A 59 -5.31 -8.62 -12.83
CA SER A 59 -6.73 -8.84 -12.53
C SER A 59 -7.17 -8.18 -11.22
N ALA A 60 -6.28 -8.13 -10.22
CA ALA A 60 -6.57 -7.49 -8.94
C ALA A 60 -6.63 -5.97 -9.10
N ILE A 61 -5.65 -5.36 -9.78
CA ILE A 61 -5.65 -3.91 -9.96
C ILE A 61 -6.77 -3.43 -10.88
N LYS A 62 -7.14 -4.19 -11.92
CA LYS A 62 -8.34 -3.91 -12.73
C LYS A 62 -9.63 -4.02 -11.90
N LYS A 63 -9.69 -4.96 -10.97
CA LYS A 63 -10.83 -5.06 -10.05
C LYS A 63 -10.87 -3.88 -9.10
N ASN A 64 -9.72 -3.42 -8.61
CA ASN A 64 -9.60 -2.22 -7.80
C ASN A 64 -10.11 -0.99 -8.55
N GLU A 65 -9.65 -0.79 -9.79
CA GLU A 65 -10.13 0.29 -10.67
C GLU A 65 -11.65 0.20 -10.90
N SER A 66 -12.19 -0.99 -11.14
CA SER A 66 -13.64 -1.18 -11.28
C SER A 66 -14.43 -0.81 -10.02
N ILE A 67 -13.86 -1.01 -8.82
CA ILE A 67 -14.53 -0.69 -7.54
C ILE A 67 -14.36 0.79 -7.21
N ASN A 68 -13.14 1.31 -7.31
CA ASN A 68 -12.72 2.60 -6.75
C ASN A 68 -12.50 3.69 -7.80
N GLY A 69 -12.54 3.39 -9.10
CA GLY A 69 -12.29 4.36 -10.18
C GLY A 69 -13.33 5.49 -10.29
N HIS A 70 -14.43 5.42 -9.55
CA HIS A 70 -15.36 6.53 -9.39
C HIS A 70 -14.76 7.68 -8.53
N HIS A 71 -13.72 7.41 -7.74
CA HIS A 71 -12.92 8.41 -7.05
C HIS A 71 -11.98 9.11 -8.05
N LYS A 72 -12.27 10.38 -8.36
CA LYS A 72 -11.50 11.18 -9.34
C LYS A 72 -10.03 11.42 -8.95
N ASN A 73 -9.68 11.17 -7.70
CA ASN A 73 -8.35 11.31 -7.12
C ASN A 73 -7.60 9.96 -7.00
N THR A 74 -7.99 8.95 -7.77
CA THR A 74 -7.29 7.65 -7.80
C THR A 74 -6.61 7.41 -9.14
N SER A 75 -5.49 6.69 -9.10
CA SER A 75 -4.82 6.15 -10.29
C SER A 75 -4.34 4.75 -10.00
N PHE A 76 -4.32 3.89 -11.02
CA PHE A 76 -4.09 2.47 -10.89
C PHE A 76 -2.92 2.05 -11.76
N MET A 77 -1.97 1.29 -11.19
CA MET A 77 -0.77 0.85 -11.90
C MET A 77 -0.54 -0.65 -11.70
N CYS A 78 -0.48 -1.39 -12.81
CA CYS A 78 -0.04 -2.78 -12.79
C CYS A 78 1.50 -2.81 -12.86
N ALA A 79 2.18 -3.06 -11.74
CA ALA A 79 3.64 -3.11 -11.70
C ALA A 79 4.14 -3.98 -10.54
N ASN A 80 5.30 -4.61 -10.74
CA ASN A 80 6.04 -5.25 -9.65
C ASN A 80 6.86 -4.18 -8.91
N VAL A 81 6.71 -4.09 -7.59
CA VAL A 81 7.46 -3.17 -6.72
C VAL A 81 8.98 -3.36 -6.81
N THR A 82 9.46 -4.57 -7.09
CA THR A 82 10.89 -4.87 -7.24
C THR A 82 11.43 -4.57 -8.64
N SER A 83 10.56 -4.22 -9.59
CA SER A 83 10.98 -3.90 -10.96
C SER A 83 11.89 -2.67 -10.99
N PRO A 84 13.06 -2.73 -11.64
CA PRO A 84 13.93 -1.57 -11.84
C PRO A 84 13.29 -0.52 -12.76
N ASN A 85 12.28 -0.92 -13.54
CA ASN A 85 11.55 -0.04 -14.45
C ASN A 85 10.35 0.67 -13.79
N LEU A 86 10.07 0.40 -12.50
CA LEU A 86 9.05 1.13 -11.77
C LEU A 86 9.56 2.55 -11.45
N MET A 87 9.01 3.52 -12.16
CA MET A 87 9.39 4.92 -12.06
C MET A 87 8.33 5.69 -11.26
N ILE A 88 8.69 6.08 -10.04
CA ILE A 88 7.94 7.04 -9.22
C ILE A 88 8.82 8.26 -9.04
N GLU A 89 8.24 9.44 -9.19
CA GLU A 89 8.97 10.70 -9.09
C GLU A 89 9.59 10.88 -7.69
N ALA A 90 10.83 11.36 -7.64
CA ALA A 90 11.51 11.61 -6.37
C ALA A 90 10.85 12.79 -5.63
N ASN A 91 10.78 12.74 -4.30
CA ASN A 91 10.17 13.79 -3.48
C ASN A 91 8.72 14.14 -3.88
N SER A 92 7.92 13.15 -4.29
CA SER A 92 6.55 13.36 -4.78
C SER A 92 5.47 12.79 -3.86
N ILE A 93 5.82 11.83 -2.99
CA ILE A 93 4.88 11.11 -2.14
C ILE A 93 4.94 11.62 -0.70
N ASP A 94 3.79 11.81 -0.07
CA ASP A 94 3.69 12.20 1.34
C ASP A 94 3.53 10.97 2.26
N LEU A 95 2.82 9.94 1.80
CA LEU A 95 2.61 8.68 2.52
C LEU A 95 2.78 7.49 1.58
N ILE A 96 3.70 6.59 1.89
CA ILE A 96 3.76 5.26 1.29
C ILE A 96 3.07 4.29 2.25
N PHE A 97 2.04 3.60 1.78
CA PHE A 97 1.26 2.65 2.55
C PHE A 97 1.37 1.24 1.95
N SER A 98 1.63 0.24 2.80
CA SER A 98 1.52 -1.16 2.44
C SER A 98 0.97 -1.98 3.60
N ASN A 99 0.17 -2.99 3.31
CA ASN A 99 -0.33 -3.94 4.31
C ASN A 99 -0.21 -5.35 3.76
N TRP A 100 0.73 -6.11 4.31
CA TRP A 100 1.20 -7.44 3.86
C TRP A 100 1.84 -7.39 2.49
N LEU A 101 3.04 -6.81 2.42
CA LEU A 101 3.84 -6.74 1.19
C LEU A 101 5.24 -7.32 1.40
N LEU A 102 5.98 -6.78 2.37
CA LEU A 102 7.41 -7.08 2.50
C LEU A 102 7.67 -8.56 2.81
N MET A 103 6.72 -9.25 3.43
CA MET A 103 6.80 -10.70 3.70
C MET A 103 6.81 -11.58 2.43
N TYR A 104 6.48 -11.02 1.26
CA TYR A 104 6.55 -11.71 -0.03
C TYR A 104 7.87 -11.46 -0.78
N LEU A 105 8.74 -10.63 -0.22
CA LEU A 105 10.01 -10.24 -0.83
C LEU A 105 11.17 -10.90 -0.09
N SER A 106 12.27 -11.13 -0.80
CA SER A 106 13.55 -11.48 -0.18
C SER A 106 14.14 -10.28 0.58
N ASP A 107 15.04 -10.54 1.54
CA ASP A 107 15.71 -9.48 2.31
C ASP A 107 16.36 -8.42 1.41
N GLN A 108 17.03 -8.86 0.34
CA GLN A 108 17.65 -7.97 -0.64
C GLN A 108 16.62 -7.11 -1.39
N GLU A 109 15.47 -7.67 -1.76
CA GLU A 109 14.39 -6.91 -2.40
C GLU A 109 13.76 -5.91 -1.42
N VAL A 110 13.66 -6.24 -0.14
CA VAL A 110 13.20 -5.32 0.91
C VAL A 110 14.15 -4.14 1.05
N GLU A 111 15.47 -4.39 1.16
CA GLU A 111 16.48 -3.34 1.24
C GLU A 111 16.38 -2.38 0.03
N GLN A 112 16.37 -2.93 -1.18
CA GLN A 112 16.28 -2.16 -2.42
C GLN A 112 14.97 -1.37 -2.52
N LEU A 113 13.85 -1.96 -2.08
CA LEU A 113 12.56 -1.28 -2.11
C LEU A 113 12.53 -0.13 -1.10
N VAL A 114 13.02 -0.32 0.13
CA VAL A 114 13.06 0.73 1.15
C VAL A 114 13.94 1.90 0.70
N GLU A 115 15.10 1.65 0.09
CA GLU A 115 15.93 2.72 -0.48
C GLU A 115 15.18 3.55 -1.54
N ARG A 116 14.36 2.90 -2.36
CA ARG A 116 13.54 3.58 -3.37
C ARG A 116 12.37 4.33 -2.74
N MET A 117 11.69 3.75 -1.75
CA MET A 117 10.65 4.41 -0.98
C MET A 117 11.15 5.73 -0.38
N VAL A 118 12.35 5.73 0.22
CA VAL A 118 12.96 6.94 0.78
C VAL A 118 13.22 8.00 -0.30
N LYS A 119 13.60 7.63 -1.52
CA LYS A 119 13.80 8.57 -2.63
C LYS A 119 12.47 9.16 -3.14
N TRP A 120 11.39 8.39 -3.12
CA TRP A 120 10.06 8.84 -3.57
C TRP A 120 9.39 9.80 -2.58
N LEU A 121 9.70 9.67 -1.29
CA LEU A 121 9.11 10.50 -0.24
C LEU A 121 9.62 11.94 -0.27
N LYS A 122 8.70 12.87 0.00
CA LYS A 122 9.05 14.22 0.42
C LYS A 122 9.72 14.21 1.79
N VAL A 123 10.51 15.24 2.07
CA VAL A 123 11.02 15.48 3.43
C VAL A 123 9.85 15.62 4.41
N GLY A 124 9.86 14.82 5.47
CA GLY A 124 8.76 14.73 6.44
C GLY A 124 7.62 13.80 6.03
N GLY A 125 7.74 13.09 4.90
CA GLY A 125 6.82 12.03 4.50
C GLY A 125 6.97 10.77 5.36
N TYR A 126 5.97 9.89 5.26
CA TYR A 126 5.88 8.68 6.10
C TYR A 126 5.85 7.42 5.25
N ILE A 127 6.48 6.35 5.78
CA ILE A 127 6.27 4.98 5.31
C ILE A 127 5.49 4.26 6.40
N PHE A 128 4.36 3.67 6.03
CA PHE A 128 3.64 2.71 6.85
C PHE A 128 3.68 1.34 6.16
N PHE A 129 4.15 0.33 6.89
CA PHE A 129 4.04 -1.06 6.48
C PHE A 129 3.61 -1.92 7.66
N ARG A 130 2.78 -2.93 7.38
CA ARG A 130 2.40 -3.96 8.35
C ARG A 130 2.64 -5.34 7.74
N ASN A 131 3.32 -6.23 8.47
CA ASN A 131 3.56 -7.61 8.06
C ASN A 131 3.25 -8.57 9.21
N LEU A 132 3.06 -9.85 8.89
CA LEU A 132 3.02 -10.90 9.89
C LEU A 132 4.46 -11.29 10.25
N ALA A 133 4.73 -11.47 11.55
CA ALA A 133 6.02 -11.91 12.05
C ALA A 133 5.82 -13.07 13.02
N SER A 134 6.67 -14.08 12.94
CA SER A 134 6.79 -15.15 13.93
C SER A 134 8.03 -14.89 14.78
N ILE A 135 7.91 -14.97 16.09
CA ILE A 135 9.03 -14.84 17.02
C ILE A 135 9.32 -16.22 17.60
N ASN A 136 10.54 -16.72 17.39
CA ASN A 136 11.00 -17.92 18.08
C ASN A 136 11.53 -17.49 19.46
N LEU A 137 10.83 -17.94 20.52
CA LEU A 137 11.25 -17.74 21.90
C LEU A 137 11.94 -19.02 22.38
N GLU A 138 13.18 -19.24 21.93
CA GLU A 138 14.03 -20.25 22.56
C GLU A 138 14.45 -19.71 23.94
N MET A 139 13.86 -20.28 24.99
CA MET A 139 14.29 -20.12 26.39
C MET A 139 15.37 -21.14 26.72
#